data_AF-X1HYV6-F1
#
_entry.id   AF-X1HYV6-F1
#
_cell.length_a   1.000
_cell.length_b   1.000
_cell.length_c   1.000
_cell.angle_alpha   90.00
_cell.angle_beta   90.00
_cell.angle_gamma   90.00
#
_symmetry.space_group_name_H-M   'P 1'
#
loop_
_entity.id
_entity.type
_entity.pdbx_description
1 polymer ?
#
loop_
_entity_poly.entity_id
_entity_poly.type
_entity_poly.pdbx_seq_one_letter_code
_entity_poly.pdbx_strand_id
1 'polypeptide(L)'
;YLPWNLYLYEPLQKIFSKVILYDYLKRRAEIGIKAMNEEVIDLVREERPKYVLWTSFYDDIQESTLETIRRDGTIVVGWFFDDEWRFSSYSKYWIPYLDYCVTNAIEAVPKYRALNARVIQTIPNTGIAIDRDWSNIEEKFDVSFVGSTNFADRRQYVNKLKKSNIPIRTFGRGNGGYVSFEGMLDIFKTTKINLNFSSAGPYYRVKQIKGRVFQVCMAGGFMLTEYTPSIENYFEIDKEIVCFEDEQEMIDKITYY
;
A
#
# COMPACT_ATOMS: atom_id res chain seq x y z
N TYR A 1 6.90 8.26 -6.23
CA TYR A 1 7.42 8.04 -4.87
C TYR A 1 6.23 7.99 -3.94
N LEU A 2 6.07 6.90 -3.18
CA LEU A 2 5.19 6.93 -2.01
C LEU A 2 5.76 7.97 -1.05
N PRO A 3 4.96 8.84 -0.43
CA PRO A 3 5.44 9.77 0.58
C PRO A 3 5.77 8.98 1.85
N TRP A 4 6.90 8.28 1.85
CA TRP A 4 7.39 7.44 2.95
C TRP A 4 7.47 8.22 4.27
N ASN A 5 7.81 9.50 4.19
CA ASN A 5 7.81 10.39 5.35
C ASN A 5 6.43 10.44 6.01
N LEU A 6 5.41 10.70 5.21
CA LEU A 6 4.04 10.88 5.67
C LEU A 6 3.41 9.58 6.19
N TYR A 7 3.64 8.48 5.46
CA TYR A 7 2.96 7.22 5.73
C TYR A 7 3.69 6.33 6.74
N LEU A 8 4.99 6.47 6.91
CA LEU A 8 5.75 5.58 7.80
C LEU A 8 6.51 6.36 8.86
N TYR A 9 7.30 7.36 8.46
CA TYR A 9 8.19 8.05 9.38
C TYR A 9 7.42 8.90 10.42
N GLU A 10 6.52 9.78 9.99
CA GLU A 10 5.75 10.65 10.88
C GLU A 10 4.89 9.88 11.90
N PRO A 11 4.14 8.82 11.51
CA PRO A 11 3.44 7.99 12.49
C PRO A 11 4.38 7.35 13.52
N LEU A 12 5.55 6.88 13.11
CA LEU A 12 6.52 6.28 14.03
C LEU A 12 7.09 7.33 15.00
N GLN A 13 7.31 8.58 14.57
CA GLN A 13 7.79 9.65 15.44
C GLN A 13 6.79 10.00 16.55
N LYS A 14 5.50 9.72 16.38
CA LYS A 14 4.48 9.89 17.44
C LYS A 14 4.55 8.79 18.51
N ILE A 15 5.20 7.67 18.22
CA ILE A 15 5.26 6.48 19.08
C ILE A 15 6.65 6.34 19.71
N PHE A 16 7.71 6.63 18.96
CA PHE A 16 9.10 6.41 19.36
C PHE A 16 9.82 7.74 19.61
N SER A 17 10.63 7.78 20.67
CA SER A 17 11.43 8.95 21.04
C SER A 17 12.52 9.30 20.03
N LYS A 18 13.00 8.32 19.26
CA LYS A 18 13.96 8.49 18.17
C LYS A 18 13.59 7.55 17.03
N VAL A 19 13.46 8.10 15.83
CA VAL A 19 13.25 7.36 14.59
C VAL A 19 14.35 7.76 13.61
N ILE A 20 15.04 6.77 13.05
CA ILE A 20 16.10 6.98 12.07
C ILE A 20 15.60 6.40 10.74
N LEU A 21 15.50 7.26 9.73
CA LEU A 21 15.16 6.83 8.38
C LEU A 21 16.44 6.59 7.59
N TYR A 22 16.62 5.37 7.09
CA TYR A 22 17.74 5.00 6.23
C TYR A 22 17.22 4.55 4.86
N ASP A 23 17.47 5.36 3.83
CA ASP A 23 17.11 5.04 2.45
C ASP A 23 18.15 4.11 1.81
N TYR A 24 18.04 2.82 2.11
CA TYR A 24 18.98 1.80 1.64
C TYR A 24 19.00 1.68 0.11
N LEU A 25 17.92 2.05 -0.59
CA LEU A 25 17.88 2.01 -2.06
C LEU A 25 18.75 3.11 -2.66
N LYS A 26 18.60 4.34 -2.15
CA LYS A 26 19.44 5.47 -2.53
C LYS A 26 20.90 5.21 -2.15
N ARG A 27 21.16 4.77 -0.91
CA ARG A 27 22.53 4.49 -0.45
C ARG A 27 23.18 3.37 -1.26
N ARG A 28 22.46 2.29 -1.58
CA ARG A 28 22.96 1.25 -2.49
C ARG A 28 23.39 1.81 -3.85
N ALA A 29 22.62 2.74 -4.42
CA ALA A 29 22.97 3.35 -5.70
C ALA A 29 24.25 4.20 -5.62
N GLU A 30 24.56 4.78 -4.46
CA GLU A 30 25.72 5.63 -4.23
C GLU A 30 26.99 4.85 -3.89
N ILE A 31 26.90 3.84 -3.01
CA ILE A 31 28.08 3.15 -2.45
C ILE A 31 28.13 1.65 -2.75
N GLY A 32 27.14 1.12 -3.48
CA GLY A 32 27.03 -0.30 -3.80
C GLY A 32 26.46 -1.13 -2.65
N ILE A 33 26.01 -2.35 -2.97
CA ILE A 33 25.29 -3.22 -2.04
C ILE A 33 26.12 -3.63 -0.82
N LYS A 34 27.41 -3.94 -1.01
CA LYS A 34 28.28 -4.42 0.06
C LYS A 34 28.51 -3.33 1.12
N ALA A 35 28.98 -2.17 0.68
CA ALA A 35 29.26 -1.05 1.58
C ALA A 35 27.98 -0.54 2.27
N MET A 36 26.83 -0.55 1.58
CA MET A 36 25.55 -0.18 2.18
C MET A 36 25.16 -1.12 3.33
N ASN A 37 25.34 -2.44 3.16
CA ASN A 37 25.03 -3.40 4.23
C ASN A 37 25.98 -3.25 5.43
N GLU A 38 27.27 -2.99 5.19
CA GLU A 38 28.25 -2.67 6.25
C GLU A 38 27.84 -1.39 6.99
N GLU A 39 27.45 -0.33 6.26
CA GLU A 39 26.99 0.93 6.84
C GLU A 39 25.72 0.79 7.69
N VAL A 40 24.77 -0.07 7.29
CA VAL A 40 23.57 -0.36 8.09
C VAL A 40 23.95 -1.05 9.41
N ILE A 41 24.89 -2.00 9.38
CA ILE A 41 25.35 -2.68 10.60
C ILE A 41 26.03 -1.67 11.54
N ASP A 42 26.90 -0.82 11.01
CA ASP A 42 27.60 0.20 11.80
C ASP A 42 26.63 1.21 12.41
N LEU A 43 25.65 1.67 11.64
CA LEU A 43 24.59 2.56 12.13
C LEU A 43 23.80 1.93 13.27
N VAL A 44 23.41 0.65 13.16
CA VAL A 44 22.69 -0.06 14.22
C VAL A 44 23.55 -0.20 15.47
N ARG A 45 24.85 -0.46 15.34
CA ARG A 45 25.77 -0.58 16.49
C ARG A 45 26.02 0.73 17.20
N GLU A 46 26.12 1.82 16.44
CA GLU A 46 26.27 3.17 16.97
C GLU A 46 25.00 3.59 17.72
N GLU A 47 23.85 3.42 17.07
CA GLU A 47 22.58 3.95 17.55
C GLU A 47 21.85 3.05 18.55
N ARG A 48 22.21 1.76 18.56
CA ARG A 48 21.63 0.71 19.41
C ARG A 48 20.10 0.76 19.46
N PRO A 49 19.40 0.77 18.30
CA PRO A 49 17.96 0.87 18.29
C PRO A 49 17.34 -0.41 18.88
N LYS A 50 16.21 -0.24 19.56
CA LYS A 50 15.42 -1.38 20.05
C LYS A 50 14.85 -2.21 18.89
N TYR A 51 14.46 -1.55 17.80
CA TYR A 51 13.84 -2.16 16.63
C TYR A 51 14.51 -1.67 15.35
N VAL A 52 14.73 -2.58 14.42
CA VAL A 52 14.96 -2.28 13.00
C VAL A 52 13.71 -2.72 12.24
N LEU A 53 13.05 -1.75 11.61
CA LEU A 53 11.91 -2.00 10.74
C LEU A 53 12.37 -1.97 9.28
N TRP A 54 12.44 -3.14 8.67
CA TRP A 54 12.85 -3.30 7.29
C TRP A 54 11.62 -3.46 6.39
N THR A 55 11.30 -2.41 5.63
CA THR A 55 10.27 -2.46 4.59
C THR A 55 10.83 -3.12 3.34
N SER A 56 10.50 -4.39 3.17
CA SER A 56 11.10 -5.25 2.18
C SER A 56 10.53 -4.97 0.79
N PHE A 57 11.40 -4.59 -0.14
CA PHE A 57 11.06 -4.41 -1.56
C PHE A 57 11.88 -5.34 -2.45
N TYR A 58 13.19 -5.43 -2.23
CA TYR A 58 14.13 -6.26 -2.97
C TYR A 58 15.18 -6.89 -2.04
N ASP A 59 16.12 -7.64 -2.62
CA ASP A 59 17.20 -8.36 -1.92
C ASP A 59 18.41 -7.46 -1.61
N ASP A 60 18.18 -6.17 -1.36
CA ASP A 60 19.24 -5.19 -1.13
C ASP A 60 19.89 -5.33 0.25
N ILE A 61 19.07 -5.63 1.26
CA ILE A 61 19.54 -5.98 2.59
C ILE A 61 19.80 -7.49 2.60
N GLN A 62 21.01 -7.89 2.97
CA GLN A 62 21.44 -9.29 2.95
C GLN A 62 20.99 -10.03 4.21
N GLU A 63 20.79 -11.33 4.09
CA GLU A 63 20.47 -12.25 5.19
C GLU A 63 21.48 -12.09 6.35
N SER A 64 22.77 -12.09 6.02
CA SER A 64 23.88 -11.92 6.98
C SER A 64 23.84 -10.59 7.74
N THR A 65 23.32 -9.52 7.12
CA THR A 65 23.12 -8.22 7.76
C THR A 65 22.05 -8.31 8.83
N LEU A 66 20.90 -8.91 8.50
CA LEU A 66 19.79 -9.09 9.43
C LEU A 66 20.19 -10.03 10.58
N GLU A 67 20.89 -11.12 10.30
CA GLU A 67 21.44 -12.01 11.32
C GLU A 67 22.40 -11.30 12.27
N THR A 68 23.30 -10.48 11.72
CA THR A 68 24.27 -9.71 12.52
C THR A 68 23.53 -8.74 13.46
N ILE A 69 22.56 -7.99 12.94
CA ILE A 69 21.75 -7.06 13.73
C ILE A 69 21.01 -7.79 14.87
N ARG A 70 20.41 -8.95 14.57
CA ARG A 70 19.70 -9.75 15.59
C ARG A 70 20.64 -10.30 16.65
N ARG A 71 21.80 -10.83 16.24
CA ARG A 71 22.82 -11.34 17.17
C ARG A 71 23.35 -10.24 18.09
N ASP A 72 23.45 -9.02 17.58
CA ASP A 72 23.88 -7.85 18.35
C ASP A 72 22.77 -7.32 19.30
N GLY A 73 21.57 -7.94 19.29
CA GLY A 73 20.51 -7.75 20.28
C GLY A 73 19.35 -6.86 19.85
N THR A 74 19.37 -6.33 18.61
CA THR A 74 18.28 -5.51 18.07
C THR A 74 17.17 -6.39 17.50
N ILE A 75 15.91 -6.05 17.78
CA ILE A 75 14.75 -6.78 17.24
C ILE A 75 14.56 -6.40 15.77
N VAL A 76 14.58 -7.37 14.87
CA VAL A 76 14.40 -7.14 13.43
C VAL A 76 12.99 -7.50 13.00
N VAL A 77 12.32 -6.54 12.39
CA VAL A 77 10.94 -6.64 11.91
C VAL A 77 10.93 -6.47 10.39
N GLY A 78 10.56 -7.52 9.65
CA GLY A 78 10.38 -7.44 8.20
C GLY A 78 8.93 -7.11 7.87
N TRP A 79 8.71 -6.07 7.05
CA TRP A 79 7.38 -5.65 6.62
C TRP A 79 7.19 -5.90 5.12
N PHE A 80 6.23 -6.77 4.79
CA PHE A 80 5.93 -7.26 3.45
C PHE A 80 4.54 -6.79 2.99
N PHE A 81 4.50 -5.99 1.92
CA PHE A 81 3.27 -5.34 1.46
C PHE A 81 2.47 -6.14 0.40
N ASP A 82 3.07 -7.19 -0.15
CA ASP A 82 2.65 -7.84 -1.40
C ASP A 82 2.52 -9.36 -1.25
N ASP A 83 2.28 -9.84 -0.04
CA ASP A 83 2.29 -11.26 0.29
C ASP A 83 1.20 -12.08 -0.41
N GLU A 84 0.16 -11.43 -0.95
CA GLU A 84 -0.88 -12.08 -1.76
C GLU A 84 -0.27 -12.80 -2.97
N TRP A 85 0.84 -12.28 -3.53
CA TRP A 85 1.57 -12.89 -4.65
C TRP A 85 3.05 -13.17 -4.37
N ARG A 86 3.66 -12.54 -3.36
CA ARG A 86 5.09 -12.71 -3.02
C ARG A 86 5.37 -13.74 -1.96
N PHE A 87 4.41 -14.13 -1.12
CA PHE A 87 4.71 -14.97 0.03
C PHE A 87 5.44 -16.26 -0.36
N SER A 88 4.92 -16.98 -1.37
CA SER A 88 5.43 -18.29 -1.78
C SER A 88 6.81 -18.25 -2.44
N SER A 89 7.16 -17.14 -3.08
CA SER A 89 8.38 -16.97 -3.89
C SER A 89 9.43 -16.08 -3.23
N TYR A 90 9.08 -15.36 -2.16
CA TYR A 90 9.92 -14.33 -1.60
C TYR A 90 9.85 -14.28 -0.07
N SER A 91 8.74 -13.81 0.49
CA SER A 91 8.69 -13.35 1.89
C SER A 91 8.97 -14.47 2.90
N LYS A 92 8.52 -15.70 2.61
CA LYS A 92 8.75 -16.85 3.51
C LYS A 92 10.23 -17.17 3.72
N TYR A 93 11.11 -16.84 2.76
CA TYR A 93 12.54 -17.14 2.85
C TYR A 93 13.27 -16.23 3.84
N TRP A 94 12.66 -15.10 4.19
CA TRP A 94 13.22 -14.15 5.15
C TRP A 94 12.92 -14.51 6.61
N ILE A 95 11.94 -15.39 6.86
CA ILE A 95 11.50 -15.78 8.20
C ILE A 95 12.66 -16.16 9.15
N PRO A 96 13.66 -16.96 8.74
CA PRO A 96 14.77 -17.34 9.63
C PRO A 96 15.57 -16.15 10.18
N TYR A 97 15.57 -15.03 9.45
CA TYR A 97 16.40 -13.85 9.71
C TYR A 97 15.65 -12.73 10.43
N LEU A 98 14.40 -12.97 10.85
CA LEU A 98 13.52 -11.96 11.44
C LEU A 98 12.98 -12.40 12.80
N ASP A 99 12.71 -11.44 13.68
CA ASP A 99 11.99 -11.69 14.94
C ASP A 99 10.47 -11.58 14.75
N TYR A 100 10.04 -10.69 13.86
CA TYR A 100 8.63 -10.51 13.48
C TYR A 100 8.49 -10.30 11.96
N CYS A 101 7.42 -10.85 11.40
CA CYS A 101 6.98 -10.57 10.04
C CYS A 101 5.69 -9.75 10.09
N VAL A 102 5.62 -8.66 9.35
CA VAL A 102 4.43 -7.80 9.24
C VAL A 102 3.88 -7.93 7.84
N THR A 103 2.57 -8.15 7.72
CA THR A 103 1.89 -8.31 6.43
C THR A 103 0.51 -7.68 6.42
N ASN A 104 0.09 -7.12 5.29
CA ASN A 104 -1.31 -6.71 5.07
C ASN A 104 -2.17 -7.80 4.40
N ALA A 105 -1.56 -8.88 3.91
CA ALA A 105 -2.27 -9.99 3.29
C ALA A 105 -2.84 -10.91 4.37
N ILE A 106 -4.14 -10.81 4.65
CA ILE A 106 -4.81 -11.61 5.70
C ILE A 106 -4.60 -13.11 5.45
N GLU A 107 -4.68 -13.55 4.19
CA GLU A 107 -4.51 -14.94 3.79
C GLU A 107 -3.06 -15.45 3.91
N ALA A 108 -2.08 -14.55 4.06
CA ALA A 108 -0.69 -14.93 4.30
C ALA A 108 -0.43 -15.27 5.78
N VAL A 109 -1.21 -14.71 6.71
CA VAL A 109 -1.10 -14.96 8.16
C VAL A 109 -1.06 -16.45 8.52
N PRO A 110 -2.00 -17.31 8.10
CA PRO A 110 -1.93 -18.74 8.41
C PRO A 110 -0.69 -19.42 7.81
N LYS A 111 -0.20 -18.95 6.66
CA LYS A 111 1.01 -19.49 6.01
C LYS A 111 2.26 -19.16 6.80
N TYR A 112 2.39 -17.95 7.34
CA TYR A 112 3.46 -17.59 8.28
C TYR A 112 3.42 -18.43 9.55
N ARG A 113 2.22 -18.59 10.15
CA ARG A 113 2.05 -19.39 11.38
C ARG A 113 2.44 -20.85 11.16
N ALA A 114 2.13 -21.43 10.01
CA ALA A 114 2.54 -22.79 9.64
C ALA A 114 4.07 -22.96 9.56
N LEU A 115 4.82 -21.86 9.38
CA LEU A 115 6.29 -21.82 9.39
C LEU A 115 6.86 -21.37 10.73
N ASN A 116 6.05 -21.35 11.80
CA ASN A 116 6.42 -20.88 13.15
C ASN A 116 6.87 -19.42 13.21
N ALA A 117 6.52 -18.59 12.21
CA ALA A 117 6.85 -17.17 12.22
C ALA A 117 5.93 -16.39 13.17
N ARG A 118 6.49 -15.39 13.86
CA ARG A 118 5.71 -14.41 14.61
C ARG A 118 5.18 -13.36 13.64
N VAL A 119 3.95 -13.55 13.18
CA VAL A 119 3.31 -12.67 12.20
C VAL A 119 2.38 -11.66 12.86
N ILE A 120 2.48 -10.40 12.43
CA ILE A 120 1.58 -9.31 12.74
C ILE A 120 0.81 -8.96 11.46
N GLN A 121 -0.51 -8.97 11.53
CA GLN A 121 -1.36 -8.55 10.43
C GLN A 121 -1.70 -7.06 10.59
N THR A 122 -1.58 -6.30 9.51
CA THR A 122 -1.89 -4.86 9.47
C THR A 122 -2.85 -4.53 8.34
N ILE A 123 -3.35 -3.29 8.33
CA ILE A 123 -4.05 -2.72 7.16
C ILE A 123 -3.05 -2.20 6.12
N PRO A 124 -3.41 -2.13 4.83
CA PRO A 124 -2.58 -1.58 3.76
C PRO A 124 -2.60 -0.04 3.72
N ASN A 125 -2.82 0.65 4.84
CA ASN A 125 -2.90 2.11 4.91
C ASN A 125 -2.37 2.65 6.25
N THR A 126 -2.01 3.94 6.27
CA THR A 126 -1.24 4.57 7.36
C THR A 126 -1.90 5.82 7.94
N GLY A 127 -3.18 6.07 7.62
CA GLY A 127 -4.09 6.68 8.59
C GLY A 127 -4.24 8.21 8.62
N ILE A 128 -4.16 8.92 7.48
CA ILE A 128 -4.50 10.35 7.46
C ILE A 128 -5.99 10.52 7.19
N ALA A 129 -6.72 10.90 8.24
CA ALA A 129 -8.12 11.30 8.17
C ALA A 129 -8.21 12.81 7.95
N ILE A 130 -9.12 13.21 7.07
CA ILE A 130 -9.38 14.61 6.76
C ILE A 130 -10.84 14.86 7.06
N ASP A 131 -11.10 15.92 7.83
CA ASP A 131 -12.45 16.39 8.04
C ASP A 131 -12.93 17.08 6.76
N ARG A 132 -14.00 16.52 6.16
CA ARG A 132 -14.59 17.05 4.93
C ARG A 132 -15.67 18.04 5.35
N ASP A 133 -15.58 19.25 4.81
CA ASP A 133 -16.67 20.21 4.93
C ASP A 133 -17.86 19.74 4.07
N TRP A 134 -18.83 19.10 4.73
CA TRP A 134 -20.05 18.61 4.10
C TRP A 134 -21.04 19.72 3.75
N SER A 135 -20.83 20.95 4.25
CA SER A 135 -21.72 22.08 3.96
C SER A 135 -21.41 22.76 2.61
N ASN A 136 -20.21 22.55 2.07
CA ASN A 136 -19.75 23.15 0.83
C ASN A 136 -19.01 22.12 -0.04
N ILE A 137 -19.80 21.21 -0.66
CA ILE A 137 -19.27 20.18 -1.55
C ILE A 137 -19.05 20.77 -2.95
N GLU A 138 -17.79 20.81 -3.39
CA GLU A 138 -17.44 21.10 -4.78
C GLU A 138 -17.24 19.78 -5.55
N GLU A 139 -17.89 19.63 -6.70
CA GLU A 139 -17.73 18.46 -7.57
C GLU A 139 -17.04 18.86 -8.88
N LYS A 140 -15.80 18.42 -9.04
CA LYS A 140 -14.97 18.66 -10.24
C LYS A 140 -15.00 17.50 -11.22
N PHE A 141 -15.25 16.27 -10.73
CA PHE A 141 -15.24 15.05 -11.55
C PHE A 141 -16.41 14.14 -11.20
N ASP A 142 -17.07 13.57 -12.22
CA ASP A 142 -18.09 12.53 -12.01
C ASP A 142 -17.43 11.24 -11.55
N VAL A 143 -16.48 10.71 -12.34
CA VAL A 143 -15.71 9.52 -11.97
C VAL A 143 -14.23 9.85 -12.03
N SER A 144 -13.47 9.44 -11.01
CA SER A 144 -12.02 9.54 -11.04
C SER A 144 -11.32 8.25 -10.65
N PHE A 145 -10.16 8.02 -11.24
CA PHE A 145 -9.25 6.92 -10.87
C PHE A 145 -7.84 7.47 -10.71
N VAL A 146 -7.32 7.43 -9.49
CA VAL A 146 -5.94 7.82 -9.23
C VAL A 146 -5.11 6.55 -9.09
N GLY A 147 -4.27 6.22 -10.06
CA GLY A 147 -3.47 5.01 -10.05
C GLY A 147 -2.86 4.71 -11.42
N SER A 148 -1.95 3.74 -11.44
CA SER A 148 -1.36 3.30 -12.72
C SER A 148 -2.42 2.63 -13.60
N THR A 149 -2.60 3.15 -14.82
CA THR A 149 -3.38 2.53 -15.91
C THR A 149 -2.50 1.71 -16.85
N ASN A 150 -1.24 1.46 -16.48
CA ASN A 150 -0.33 0.64 -17.29
C ASN A 150 -0.61 -0.87 -17.21
N PHE A 151 -1.58 -1.31 -16.42
CA PHE A 151 -2.01 -2.70 -16.36
C PHE A 151 -3.21 -2.94 -17.29
N ALA A 152 -3.20 -4.07 -18.00
CA ALA A 152 -4.13 -4.35 -19.10
C ALA A 152 -5.59 -4.41 -18.64
N ASP A 153 -5.83 -5.05 -17.50
CA ASP A 153 -7.11 -5.14 -16.80
C ASP A 153 -7.68 -3.75 -16.48
N ARG A 154 -6.87 -2.83 -15.93
CA ARG A 154 -7.34 -1.47 -15.60
C ARG A 154 -7.66 -0.66 -16.85
N ARG A 155 -6.89 -0.84 -17.93
CA ARG A 155 -7.21 -0.22 -19.22
C ARG A 155 -8.53 -0.74 -19.77
N GLN A 156 -8.83 -2.02 -19.58
CA GLN A 156 -10.07 -2.62 -20.04
C GLN A 156 -11.28 -1.95 -19.38
N TYR A 157 -11.29 -1.84 -18.04
CA TYR A 157 -12.33 -1.11 -17.30
C TYR A 157 -12.45 0.36 -17.73
N VAL A 158 -11.32 1.09 -17.80
CA VAL A 158 -11.32 2.51 -18.21
C VAL A 158 -11.84 2.69 -19.65
N ASN A 159 -11.47 1.81 -20.57
CA ASN A 159 -11.93 1.85 -21.96
C ASN A 159 -13.42 1.50 -22.06
N LYS A 160 -13.91 0.58 -21.24
CA LYS A 160 -15.32 0.21 -21.18
C LYS A 160 -16.17 1.41 -20.72
N LEU A 161 -15.75 2.14 -19.68
CA LEU A 161 -16.40 3.38 -19.25
C LEU A 161 -16.47 4.43 -20.36
N LYS A 162 -15.36 4.65 -21.08
CA LYS A 162 -15.33 5.58 -22.22
C LYS A 162 -16.30 5.16 -23.33
N LYS A 163 -16.38 3.87 -23.65
CA LYS A 163 -17.33 3.35 -24.66
C LYS A 163 -18.79 3.50 -24.24
N SER A 164 -19.06 3.49 -22.93
CA SER A 164 -20.39 3.75 -22.36
C SER A 164 -20.69 5.24 -22.16
N ASN A 165 -19.86 6.15 -22.71
CA ASN A 165 -19.98 7.60 -22.54
C ASN A 165 -19.95 8.10 -21.09
N ILE A 166 -19.32 7.34 -20.18
CA ILE A 166 -19.12 7.76 -18.79
C ILE A 166 -17.82 8.59 -18.70
N PRO A 167 -17.88 9.86 -18.26
CA PRO A 167 -16.71 10.71 -18.13
C PRO A 167 -15.84 10.27 -16.95
N ILE A 168 -14.71 9.62 -17.25
CA ILE A 168 -13.70 9.24 -16.25
C ILE A 168 -12.42 10.08 -16.38
N ARG A 169 -12.00 10.67 -15.25
CA ARG A 169 -10.70 11.33 -15.11
C ARG A 169 -9.69 10.40 -14.44
N THR A 170 -8.60 10.08 -15.12
CA THR A 170 -7.53 9.25 -14.55
C THR A 170 -6.30 10.08 -14.21
N PHE A 171 -5.60 9.73 -13.13
CA PHE A 171 -4.34 10.34 -12.71
C PHE A 171 -3.32 9.26 -12.37
N GLY A 172 -2.03 9.51 -12.60
CA GLY A 172 -0.93 8.60 -12.31
C GLY A 172 -0.15 8.18 -13.55
N ARG A 173 0.62 7.10 -13.42
CA ARG A 173 1.42 6.56 -14.51
C ARG A 173 0.51 5.99 -15.60
N GLY A 174 0.77 6.36 -16.86
CA GLY A 174 0.02 5.89 -18.02
C GLY A 174 -1.02 6.90 -18.53
N ASN A 175 -1.69 7.64 -17.64
CA ASN A 175 -2.59 8.72 -18.04
C ASN A 175 -2.78 9.77 -16.92
N GLY A 176 -2.88 11.05 -17.29
CA GLY A 176 -3.13 12.17 -16.37
C GLY A 176 -1.95 12.65 -15.51
N GLY A 177 -0.87 11.88 -15.42
CA GLY A 177 0.36 12.28 -14.72
C GLY A 177 0.29 12.12 -13.20
N TYR A 178 1.45 12.12 -12.53
CA TYR A 178 1.50 12.03 -11.08
C TYR A 178 0.97 13.32 -10.44
N VAL A 179 0.30 13.17 -9.30
CA VAL A 179 -0.23 14.26 -8.48
C VAL A 179 0.44 14.24 -7.11
N SER A 180 0.51 15.40 -6.44
CA SER A 180 1.01 15.50 -5.07
C SER A 180 0.04 14.81 -4.10
N PHE A 181 0.47 14.63 -2.84
CA PHE A 181 -0.41 14.08 -1.82
C PHE A 181 -1.66 14.96 -1.64
N GLU A 182 -1.48 16.27 -1.49
CA GLU A 182 -2.55 17.26 -1.35
C GLU A 182 -3.47 17.26 -2.58
N GLY A 183 -2.89 17.12 -3.78
CA GLY A 183 -3.66 16.99 -5.02
C GLY A 183 -4.49 15.71 -5.06
N MET A 184 -3.99 14.57 -4.55
CA MET A 184 -4.80 13.36 -4.41
C MET A 184 -5.99 13.59 -3.47
N LEU A 185 -5.77 14.27 -2.34
CA LEU A 185 -6.82 14.57 -1.37
C LEU A 185 -7.89 15.51 -1.96
N ASP A 186 -7.49 16.51 -2.74
CA ASP A 186 -8.43 17.38 -3.47
C ASP A 186 -9.27 16.56 -4.46
N ILE A 187 -8.65 15.67 -5.23
CA ILE A 187 -9.35 14.78 -6.15
C ILE A 187 -10.37 13.91 -5.40
N PHE A 188 -9.98 13.28 -4.29
CA PHE A 188 -10.89 12.38 -3.55
C PHE A 188 -12.13 13.10 -3.03
N LYS A 189 -11.96 14.33 -2.54
CA LYS A 189 -13.05 15.16 -2.03
C LYS A 189 -13.94 15.75 -3.12
N THR A 190 -13.39 16.01 -4.29
CA THR A 190 -14.09 16.70 -5.39
C THR A 190 -14.53 15.77 -6.52
N THR A 191 -14.44 14.45 -6.31
CA THR A 191 -14.98 13.43 -7.22
C THR A 191 -16.27 12.85 -6.64
N LYS A 192 -17.33 12.74 -7.45
CA LYS A 192 -18.56 12.04 -7.05
C LYS A 192 -18.31 10.57 -6.78
N ILE A 193 -17.65 9.87 -7.71
CA ILE A 193 -17.29 8.46 -7.58
C ILE A 193 -15.78 8.26 -7.77
N ASN A 194 -15.07 8.01 -6.68
CA ASN A 194 -13.70 7.53 -6.77
C ASN A 194 -13.73 6.03 -7.10
N LEU A 195 -12.96 5.62 -8.10
CA LEU A 195 -12.88 4.24 -8.57
C LEU A 195 -11.59 3.59 -8.07
N ASN A 196 -11.64 2.31 -7.70
CA ASN A 196 -10.46 1.50 -7.37
C ASN A 196 -10.53 0.11 -8.02
N PHE A 197 -9.37 -0.40 -8.45
CA PHE A 197 -9.19 -1.74 -9.00
C PHE A 197 -8.25 -2.55 -8.10
N SER A 198 -8.55 -3.83 -7.92
CA SER A 198 -7.92 -4.67 -6.89
C SER A 198 -6.72 -5.49 -7.36
N SER A 199 -6.55 -5.65 -8.68
CA SER A 199 -5.51 -6.52 -9.24
C SER A 199 -4.08 -6.20 -8.76
N ALA A 200 -3.29 -7.25 -8.53
CA ALA A 200 -1.88 -7.20 -8.20
C ALA A 200 -0.98 -6.97 -9.45
N GLY A 201 -1.32 -5.97 -10.26
CA GLY A 201 -0.54 -5.57 -11.44
C GLY A 201 -0.32 -6.72 -12.44
N PRO A 202 0.91 -7.23 -12.63
CA PRO A 202 1.16 -8.35 -13.55
C PRO A 202 0.46 -9.66 -13.14
N TYR A 203 0.10 -9.82 -11.86
CA TYR A 203 -0.65 -10.97 -11.35
C TYR A 203 -2.15 -10.64 -11.31
N TYR A 204 -2.73 -10.38 -12.48
CA TYR A 204 -4.12 -9.89 -12.61
C TYR A 204 -5.19 -10.81 -11.98
N ARG A 205 -4.87 -12.08 -11.73
CA ARG A 205 -5.75 -13.04 -11.04
C ARG A 205 -5.70 -12.96 -9.52
N VAL A 206 -4.70 -12.26 -8.97
CA VAL A 206 -4.55 -12.02 -7.54
C VAL A 206 -5.13 -10.65 -7.23
N LYS A 207 -6.11 -10.62 -6.33
CA LYS A 207 -6.72 -9.39 -5.82
C LYS A 207 -6.03 -8.99 -4.51
N GLN A 208 -5.82 -7.70 -4.32
CA GLN A 208 -5.27 -7.13 -3.09
C GLN A 208 -6.12 -5.96 -2.66
N ILE A 209 -6.36 -5.84 -1.35
CA ILE A 209 -7.02 -4.66 -0.79
C ILE A 209 -6.01 -3.51 -0.90
N LYS A 210 -6.32 -2.51 -1.73
CA LYS A 210 -5.42 -1.38 -1.95
C LYS A 210 -5.59 -0.37 -0.82
N GLY A 211 -4.48 0.21 -0.38
CA GLY A 211 -4.49 1.36 0.54
C GLY A 211 -5.35 2.53 0.04
N ARG A 212 -5.61 2.61 -1.27
CA ARG A 212 -6.48 3.62 -1.85
C ARG A 212 -7.92 3.58 -1.33
N VAL A 213 -8.46 2.40 -1.06
CA VAL A 213 -9.82 2.27 -0.51
C VAL A 213 -9.93 3.05 0.80
N PHE A 214 -8.97 2.84 1.70
CA PHE A 214 -8.89 3.56 2.96
C PHE A 214 -8.63 5.07 2.77
N GLN A 215 -7.70 5.45 1.88
CA GLN A 215 -7.36 6.86 1.66
C GLN A 215 -8.55 7.70 1.15
N VAL A 216 -9.37 7.14 0.26
CA VAL A 216 -10.57 7.82 -0.23
C VAL A 216 -11.59 7.99 0.90
N CYS A 217 -11.87 6.91 1.63
CA CYS A 217 -12.85 6.95 2.73
C CYS A 217 -12.41 7.91 3.84
N MET A 218 -11.13 7.88 4.21
CA MET A 218 -10.56 8.77 5.22
C MET A 218 -10.48 10.24 4.76
N ALA A 219 -10.55 10.51 3.46
CA ALA A 219 -10.69 11.85 2.91
C ALA A 219 -12.17 12.28 2.76
N GLY A 220 -13.13 11.46 3.20
CA GLY A 220 -14.56 11.70 3.05
C GLY A 220 -15.08 11.54 1.63
N GLY A 221 -14.33 10.90 0.73
CA GLY A 221 -14.76 10.62 -0.65
C GLY A 221 -15.62 9.36 -0.75
N PHE A 222 -16.54 9.33 -1.71
CA PHE A 222 -17.31 8.11 -2.02
C PHE A 222 -16.46 7.14 -2.84
N MET A 223 -16.46 5.87 -2.44
CA MET A 223 -15.57 4.83 -2.94
C MET A 223 -16.36 3.69 -3.61
N LEU A 224 -16.21 3.54 -4.92
CA LEU A 224 -16.58 2.34 -5.68
C LEU A 224 -15.33 1.50 -6.00
N THR A 225 -15.23 0.29 -5.45
CA THR A 225 -14.04 -0.56 -5.59
C THR A 225 -14.38 -1.93 -6.13
N GLU A 226 -13.47 -2.53 -6.90
CA GLU A 226 -13.59 -3.95 -7.23
C GLU A 226 -13.58 -4.78 -5.94
N TYR A 227 -14.52 -5.73 -5.82
CA TYR A 227 -14.62 -6.61 -4.66
C TYR A 227 -13.33 -7.42 -4.51
N THR A 228 -12.80 -7.42 -3.29
CA THR A 228 -11.62 -8.20 -2.89
C THR A 228 -11.97 -9.01 -1.65
N PRO A 229 -11.67 -10.31 -1.60
CA PRO A 229 -11.94 -11.11 -0.40
C PRO A 229 -11.38 -10.47 0.87
N SER A 230 -12.12 -10.56 1.97
CA SER A 230 -11.79 -9.94 3.26
C SER A 230 -11.95 -8.42 3.34
N ILE A 231 -12.47 -7.74 2.31
CA ILE A 231 -12.74 -6.30 2.39
C ILE A 231 -13.81 -5.98 3.44
N GLU A 232 -14.75 -6.91 3.63
CA GLU A 232 -15.79 -6.90 4.66
C GLU A 232 -15.24 -6.93 6.10
N ASN A 233 -13.97 -7.31 6.30
CA ASN A 233 -13.33 -7.21 7.62
C ASN A 233 -13.02 -5.76 8.01
N TYR A 234 -13.08 -4.83 7.05
CA TYR A 234 -12.72 -3.42 7.23
C TYR A 234 -13.85 -2.46 6.95
N PHE A 235 -14.81 -2.85 6.10
CA PHE A 235 -15.89 -1.98 5.66
C PHE A 235 -17.23 -2.72 5.64
N GLU A 236 -18.29 -2.03 6.05
CA GLU A 236 -19.67 -2.42 5.76
C GLU A 236 -20.01 -2.08 4.30
N ILE A 237 -20.12 -3.10 3.44
CA ILE A 237 -20.47 -2.94 2.02
C ILE A 237 -21.88 -2.33 1.89
N ASP A 238 -22.04 -1.44 0.91
CA ASP A 238 -23.24 -0.65 0.61
C ASP A 238 -23.63 0.38 1.70
N LYS A 239 -22.75 0.59 2.68
CA LYS A 239 -22.86 1.65 3.71
C LYS A 239 -21.63 2.54 3.74
N GLU A 240 -20.45 1.95 3.82
CA GLU A 240 -19.18 2.68 3.91
C GLU A 240 -18.43 2.71 2.57
N ILE A 241 -18.55 1.62 1.79
CA ILE A 241 -18.03 1.52 0.42
C ILE A 241 -19.03 0.79 -0.45
N VAL A 242 -18.93 0.97 -1.77
CA VAL A 242 -19.65 0.15 -2.74
C VAL A 242 -18.66 -0.74 -3.47
N CYS A 243 -19.01 -2.02 -3.65
CA CYS A 243 -18.19 -2.96 -4.41
C CYS A 243 -18.76 -3.24 -5.81
N PHE A 244 -17.93 -3.74 -6.73
CA PHE A 244 -18.39 -4.37 -7.99
C PHE A 244 -17.54 -5.61 -8.28
N GLU A 245 -18.11 -6.59 -8.97
CA GLU A 245 -17.41 -7.83 -9.34
C GLU A 245 -16.92 -7.83 -10.79
N ASP A 246 -17.62 -7.11 -11.68
CA ASP A 246 -17.30 -7.05 -13.09
C ASP A 246 -17.54 -5.67 -13.75
N GLU A 247 -17.23 -5.59 -15.04
CA GLU A 247 -17.37 -4.37 -15.84
C GLU A 247 -18.80 -3.84 -15.93
N GLN A 248 -19.78 -4.72 -16.02
CA GLN A 248 -21.17 -4.34 -16.21
C GLN A 248 -21.73 -3.81 -14.89
N GLU A 249 -21.50 -4.53 -13.79
CA GLU A 249 -21.91 -4.08 -12.46
C GLU A 249 -21.25 -2.75 -12.08
N MET A 250 -19.99 -2.55 -12.44
CA MET A 250 -19.29 -1.26 -12.28
C MET A 250 -20.04 -0.13 -13.01
N ILE A 251 -20.44 -0.35 -14.28
CA ILE A 251 -21.19 0.65 -15.06
C ILE A 251 -22.56 0.92 -14.43
N ASP A 252 -23.27 -0.14 -14.06
CA ASP A 252 -24.62 -0.03 -13.49
C ASP A 252 -24.58 0.77 -12.18
N LYS A 253 -23.60 0.49 -11.31
CA LYS A 253 -23.38 1.23 -10.07
C LYS A 253 -22.96 2.68 -10.31
N ILE A 254 -22.07 2.94 -11.27
CA ILE A 254 -21.71 4.32 -11.64
C ILE A 254 -22.92 5.09 -12.19
N THR A 255 -23.85 4.41 -12.86
CA THR A 255 -25.05 5.07 -13.43
C THR A 255 -26.12 5.33 -12.36
N TYR A 256 -26.16 4.49 -11.33
CA TYR A 256 -27.12 4.59 -10.23
C TYR A 256 -26.78 5.71 -9.24
N TYR A 257 -25.51 5.86 -8.87
CA TYR A 257 -25.02 6.87 -7.92
C TYR A 257 -24.69 8.20 -8.60
#